data_AF-A0A1I6UBZ5-F1
#
_entry.id   AF-A0A1I6UBZ5-F1
#
_cell.length_a   1.000
_cell.length_b   1.000
_cell.length_c   1.000
_cell.angle_alpha   90.00
_cell.angle_beta   90.00
_cell.angle_gamma   90.00
#
_symmetry.space_group_name_H-M   'P 1'
#
loop_
_entity.id
_entity.type
_entity.pdbx_description
1 polymer ?
#
loop_
_entity_poly.entity_id
_entity_poly.type
_entity_poly.pdbx_seq_one_letter_code
_entity_poly.pdbx_strand_id
1 'polypeptide(L)' 'MSRDALAPDTEHNVVRSETSIDIDGFRKRELTGEIRFCSCGRPAMNIDEIPHRKYCDQR' A
#
# COMPACT_ATOMS: atom_id res chain seq x y z
N MET A 1 9.85 14.79 -12.98
CA MET A 1 9.99 15.01 -11.53
C MET A 1 9.51 13.74 -10.87
N SER A 2 10.42 12.94 -10.33
CA SER A 2 10.08 11.82 -9.44
C SER A 2 9.48 12.41 -8.17
N ARG A 3 8.23 12.07 -7.83
CA ARG A 3 7.69 12.42 -6.51
C ARG A 3 8.11 11.33 -5.54
N ASP A 4 8.73 11.73 -4.46
CA ASP A 4 9.22 10.83 -3.42
C ASP A 4 8.06 10.08 -2.75
N ALA A 5 8.26 8.82 -2.36
CA ALA A 5 7.23 8.03 -1.68
C ALA A 5 6.83 8.65 -0.32
N LEU A 6 7.73 9.43 0.26
CA LEU A 6 7.57 10.20 1.50
C LEU A 6 7.17 11.66 1.28
N ALA A 7 6.88 12.06 0.03
CA ALA A 7 6.41 13.41 -0.24
C ALA A 7 5.07 13.68 0.48
N PRO A 8 4.85 14.89 1.00
CA PRO A 8 3.66 15.20 1.79
C PRO A 8 2.36 15.18 0.98
N ASP A 9 2.43 15.24 -0.35
CA ASP A 9 1.30 15.09 -1.27
C ASP A 9 1.01 13.62 -1.62
N THR A 10 1.75 12.68 -1.03
CA THR A 10 1.60 11.25 -1.28
C THR A 10 0.54 10.61 -0.39
N GLU A 11 -0.54 10.13 -1.02
CA GLU A 11 -1.62 9.45 -0.33
C GLU A 11 -1.42 7.92 -0.28
N HIS A 12 -1.52 7.39 0.94
CA HIS A 12 -1.38 5.99 1.26
C HIS A 12 -2.58 5.49 2.05
N ASN A 13 -3.01 4.26 1.79
CA ASN A 13 -4.05 3.60 2.57
C ASN A 13 -3.51 2.34 3.23
N VAL A 14 -3.77 2.17 4.53
CA VAL A 14 -3.46 0.91 5.21
C VAL A 14 -4.48 -0.14 4.77
N VAL A 15 -3.98 -1.25 4.24
CA VAL A 15 -4.79 -2.35 3.73
C VAL A 15 -5.45 -3.06 4.91
N ARG A 16 -6.73 -3.38 4.70
CA ARG A 16 -7.51 -4.21 5.61
C ARG A 16 -7.79 -5.55 4.95
N SER A 17 -7.81 -6.60 5.77
CA SER A 17 -8.18 -7.93 5.30
C SER A 17 -9.62 -7.91 4.81
N GLU A 18 -9.84 -8.34 3.58
CA GLU A 18 -11.20 -8.57 3.04
C GLU A 18 -11.61 -10.04 3.14
N THR A 19 -10.64 -10.88 3.48
CA THR A 19 -10.73 -12.33 3.58
C THR A 19 -11.00 -12.78 5.02
N SER A 20 -11.28 -14.08 5.17
CA SER A 20 -11.47 -14.70 6.48
C SER A 20 -10.11 -15.05 7.08
N ILE A 21 -10.05 -15.13 8.41
CA ILE A 21 -8.82 -15.36 9.20
C ILE A 21 -8.10 -16.67 8.87
N ASP A 22 -8.82 -17.65 8.35
CA ASP A 22 -8.29 -18.93 7.90
C ASP A 22 -7.47 -18.83 6.59
N ILE A 23 -7.61 -17.75 5.83
CA ILE A 23 -6.93 -17.55 4.54
C ILE A 23 -5.64 -16.76 4.71
N ASP A 24 -5.70 -15.62 5.41
CA ASP A 24 -4.61 -14.66 5.51
C ASP A 24 -4.09 -14.47 6.95
N GLY A 25 -4.70 -15.13 7.93
CA GLY A 25 -4.35 -14.98 9.34
C GLY A 25 -4.92 -13.73 10.01
N PHE A 26 -5.72 -12.92 9.31
CA PHE A 26 -6.31 -11.68 9.82
C PHE A 26 -7.83 -11.77 9.89
N ARG A 27 -8.45 -11.17 10.92
CA ARG A 27 -9.92 -11.06 10.93
C ARG A 27 -10.35 -10.14 9.79
N LYS A 28 -11.51 -10.43 9.21
CA LYS A 28 -12.10 -9.54 8.20
C LYS A 28 -12.20 -8.10 8.72
N ARG A 29 -11.66 -7.16 7.95
CA ARG A 29 -11.48 -5.72 8.22
C ARG A 29 -10.38 -5.36 9.22
N GLU A 30 -9.61 -6.32 9.69
CA GLU A 30 -8.41 -6.08 10.50
C GLU A 30 -7.29 -5.51 9.62
N LEU A 31 -6.41 -4.71 10.23
CA LEU A 31 -5.26 -4.13 9.52
C LEU A 31 -4.25 -5.23 9.24
N THR A 32 -3.87 -5.40 7.97
CA THR A 32 -2.87 -6.42 7.58
C THR A 32 -1.44 -5.95 7.82
N GLY A 33 -1.25 -4.64 8.05
CA GLY A 33 0.07 -4.01 8.13
C GLY A 33 0.64 -3.61 6.77
N GLU A 34 0.00 -4.02 5.67
CA GLU A 34 0.38 -3.56 4.35
C GLU A 34 -0.14 -2.14 4.09
N ILE A 35 0.63 -1.37 3.35
CA ILE A 35 0.32 -0.02 2.92
C ILE A 35 0.17 -0.05 1.41
N ARG A 36 -0.98 0.40 0.92
CA ARG A 36 -1.33 0.49 -0.49
C ARG A 36 -1.25 1.92 -0.95
N PHE A 37 -0.55 2.10 -2.06
CA PHE A 37 -0.46 3.38 -2.74
C PHE A 37 -1.75 3.72 -3.48
N CYS A 38 -2.28 4.94 -3.29
CA CYS A 38 -3.52 5.35 -3.97
C CYS A 38 -3.34 5.48 -5.50
N SER A 39 -2.19 5.99 -5.97
CA SER A 39 -2.01 6.28 -7.40
C SER A 39 -1.72 5.03 -8.26
N CYS A 40 -0.99 4.05 -7.72
CA CYS A 40 -0.56 2.87 -8.47
C CYS A 40 -1.18 1.54 -7.99
N GLY A 41 -1.90 1.59 -6.86
CA GLY A 41 -2.65 0.48 -6.28
C GLY A 41 -1.79 -0.67 -5.73
N ARG A 42 -0.47 -0.50 -5.66
CA ARG A 42 0.46 -1.54 -5.20
C ARG A 42 0.56 -1.51 -3.67
N PRO A 43 0.37 -2.66 -2.99
CA PRO A 43 0.65 -2.78 -1.57
C PRO A 43 2.12 -3.16 -1.30
N ALA A 44 2.65 -2.75 -0.16
CA ALA A 44 3.87 -3.29 0.45
C ALA A 44 3.85 -3.12 1.97
N MET A 45 4.71 -3.85 2.69
CA MET A 45 4.84 -3.73 4.14
C MET A 45 5.56 -2.44 4.57
N ASN A 46 6.34 -1.85 3.68
CA ASN A 46 7.04 -0.58 3.89
C ASN A 46 6.76 0.36 2.71
N ILE A 47 6.49 1.63 3.01
CA ILE A 47 6.24 2.68 2.03
C ILE A 47 7.42 2.84 1.07
N ASP A 48 8.65 2.76 1.61
CA ASP A 48 9.87 2.92 0.82
C ASP A 48 10.15 1.73 -0.11
N GLU A 49 9.50 0.59 0.14
CA GLU A 49 9.66 -0.64 -0.64
C GLU A 49 8.46 -0.92 -1.55
N ILE A 50 7.53 0.03 -1.71
CA ILE A 50 6.38 -0.16 -2.60
C ILE A 50 6.90 -0.38 -4.03
N PRO A 51 6.55 -1.51 -4.68
CA PRO A 51 7.00 -1.78 -6.05
C PRO A 51 6.18 -0.95 -7.03
N HIS A 52 6.58 0.32 -7.23
CA HIS A 52 5.91 1.28 -8.10
C HIS A 52 5.81 0.79 -9.54
N ARG A 53 4.69 1.11 -10.21
CA ARG A 53 4.53 0.86 -11.66
C ARG A 53 5.43 1.81 -12.46
N LYS A 54 5.79 1.42 -13.69
CA LYS A 54 6.66 2.20 -14.59
C LYS A 54 6.17 3.64 -14.84
N TYR A 55 4.86 3.86 -14.76
CA TYR A 55 4.19 5.15 -14.95
C TYR A 55 3.57 5.71 -13.67
N CYS A 56 4.02 5.23 -12.50
CA CYS A 56 3.64 5.85 -11.25
C CYS A 56 4.30 7.23 -11.19
N ASP A 57 3.45 8.22 -10.96
CA ASP A 57 3.78 9.62 -10.75
C ASP A 57 4.62 9.87 -9.48
N GLN A 58 4.82 8.85 -8.65
CA GLN A 58 5.48 8.90 -7.35
C GLN A 58 6.56 7.83 -7.19
N ARG A 59 7.31 7.61 -8.28
CA ARG A 59 8.53 6.78 -8.31
C ARG A 59 9.76 7.63 -8.05
#